data_AF-A0A356FU04-F1
#
_entry.id   AF-A0A356FU04-F1
#
_cell.length_a   1.000
_cell.length_b   1.000
_cell.length_c   1.000
_cell.angle_alpha   90.00
_cell.angle_beta   90.00
_cell.angle_gamma   90.00
#
_symmetry.space_group_name_H-M   'P 1'
#
loop_
_entity.id
_entity.type
_entity.pdbx_description
1 polymer ?
#
loop_
_entity_poly.entity_id
_entity_poly.type
_entity_poly.pdbx_seq_one_letter_code
_entity_poly.pdbx_strand_id
1 'polypeptide(L)'
;MQYEFPVGETFKHSNLKFVDYAGLKTFPVKDEQLAKRLKTECANFFIAMNAQSFGRCDVRVDKEGTPYILEINMNCGVYFEREAYGSADFCIDLDPEGHVGFTKLLVDAAFQRHAHATAINI
;
A
#
# COMPACT_ATOMS: atom_id res chain seq x y z
N MET A 1 -3.78 5.73 -1.69
CA MET A 1 -4.26 6.16 -3.02
C MET A 1 -5.66 5.60 -3.28
N GLN A 2 -6.39 6.17 -4.24
CA GLN A 2 -7.63 5.64 -4.82
C GLN A 2 -7.55 5.61 -6.34
N TYR A 3 -8.39 4.79 -6.96
CA TYR A 3 -8.46 4.61 -8.40
C TYR A 3 -9.74 5.20 -8.99
N GLU A 4 -9.61 5.80 -10.16
CA GLU A 4 -10.73 6.05 -11.08
C GLU A 4 -10.57 5.12 -12.28
N PHE A 5 -11.55 4.23 -12.44
CA PHE A 5 -11.59 3.28 -13.54
C PHE A 5 -11.99 3.97 -14.85
N PRO A 6 -11.46 3.51 -15.99
CA PRO A 6 -11.91 4.00 -17.28
C PRO A 6 -13.39 3.69 -17.51
N VAL A 7 -14.03 4.43 -18.41
CA VAL A 7 -15.47 4.27 -18.72
C VAL A 7 -15.75 2.82 -19.14
N GLY A 8 -16.76 2.21 -18.52
CA GLY A 8 -17.14 0.82 -18.76
C GLY A 8 -16.50 -0.18 -17.80
N GLU A 9 -15.46 0.21 -17.07
CA GLU A 9 -14.79 -0.63 -16.08
C GLU A 9 -15.24 -0.32 -14.65
N THR A 10 -15.37 -1.36 -13.83
CA THR A 10 -15.74 -1.24 -12.41
C THR A 10 -14.78 -1.95 -11.48
N PHE A 11 -13.80 -2.70 -12.02
CA PHE A 11 -12.81 -3.43 -11.25
C PHE A 11 -11.51 -3.61 -12.04
N LYS A 12 -10.41 -3.86 -11.33
CA LYS A 12 -9.09 -4.06 -11.94
C LYS A 12 -8.89 -5.52 -12.35
N HIS A 13 -9.16 -5.84 -13.61
CA HIS A 13 -8.85 -7.14 -14.21
C HIS A 13 -7.41 -7.18 -14.77
N SER A 14 -6.96 -8.36 -15.21
CA SER A 14 -5.57 -8.59 -15.66
C SER A 14 -5.14 -7.66 -16.80
N ASN A 15 -5.98 -7.45 -17.83
CA ASN A 15 -5.63 -6.54 -18.94
C ASN A 15 -5.45 -5.11 -18.46
N LEU A 16 -6.37 -4.58 -17.64
CA LEU A 16 -6.22 -3.25 -17.04
C LEU A 16 -5.02 -3.16 -16.09
N LYS A 17 -4.52 -4.28 -15.56
CA LYS A 17 -3.32 -4.31 -14.72
C LYS A 17 -2.02 -4.30 -15.53
N PHE A 18 -1.96 -4.98 -16.67
CA PHE A 18 -0.70 -5.28 -17.36
C PHE A 18 -0.59 -4.70 -18.78
N VAL A 19 -1.70 -4.43 -19.44
CA VAL A 19 -1.74 -3.97 -20.85
C VAL A 19 -2.29 -2.54 -20.91
N ASP A 20 -3.46 -2.32 -20.33
CA ASP A 20 -4.21 -1.05 -20.43
C ASP A 20 -4.03 -0.16 -19.20
N TYR A 21 -2.98 -0.38 -18.41
CA TYR A 21 -2.78 0.27 -17.11
C TYR A 21 -2.70 1.80 -17.18
N ALA A 22 -2.34 2.36 -18.34
CA ALA A 22 -2.33 3.80 -18.58
C ALA A 22 -3.74 4.43 -18.51
N GLY A 23 -4.80 3.66 -18.73
CA GLY A 23 -6.19 4.12 -18.60
C GLY A 23 -6.67 4.22 -17.14
N LEU A 24 -5.94 3.63 -16.19
CA LEU A 24 -6.30 3.63 -14.77
C LEU A 24 -5.69 4.86 -14.07
N LYS A 25 -6.53 5.80 -13.66
CA LYS A 25 -6.04 6.98 -12.93
C LYS A 25 -5.88 6.66 -11.45
N THR A 26 -4.82 7.21 -10.86
CA THR A 26 -4.48 7.00 -9.45
C THR A 26 -4.23 8.36 -8.79
N PHE A 27 -4.87 8.62 -7.65
CA PHE A 27 -4.76 9.90 -6.93
C PHE A 27 -4.97 9.71 -5.42
N PRO A 28 -4.62 10.70 -4.58
CA PRO A 28 -4.86 10.60 -3.15
C PRO A 28 -6.34 10.45 -2.81
N VAL A 29 -6.62 9.77 -1.69
CA VAL A 29 -7.95 9.79 -1.07
C VAL A 29 -8.14 11.21 -0.52
N LYS A 30 -9.14 11.93 -1.06
CA LYS A 30 -9.36 13.35 -0.72
C LYS A 30 -10.06 13.55 0.63
N ASP A 31 -10.90 12.60 1.03
CA ASP A 31 -11.55 12.60 2.34
C ASP A 31 -10.53 12.19 3.41
N GLU A 32 -10.18 13.14 4.28
CA GLU A 32 -9.19 12.93 5.34
C GLU A 32 -9.63 11.92 6.40
N GLN A 33 -10.93 11.86 6.71
CA GLN A 33 -11.46 10.91 7.70
C GLN A 33 -11.37 9.49 7.15
N LEU A 34 -11.78 9.30 5.90
CA LEU A 34 -11.64 8.01 5.22
C LEU A 34 -10.16 7.62 5.09
N ALA A 35 -9.29 8.55 4.69
CA ALA A 35 -7.86 8.29 4.57
C ALA A 35 -7.25 7.84 5.91
N LYS A 36 -7.61 8.50 7.01
CA LYS A 36 -7.19 8.11 8.36
C LYS A 36 -7.71 6.73 8.74
N ARG A 37 -9.01 6.46 8.50
CA ARG A 37 -9.62 5.16 8.77
C ARG A 37 -8.90 4.04 8.00
N LEU A 38 -8.68 4.21 6.70
CA LEU A 38 -7.99 3.22 5.87
C LEU A 38 -6.58 2.91 6.38
N LYS A 39 -5.81 3.93 6.79
CA LYS A 39 -4.48 3.73 7.38
C LYS A 39 -4.56 2.90 8.67
N THR A 40 -5.49 3.23 9.56
CA THR A 40 -5.69 2.49 10.82
C THR A 40 -6.10 1.04 10.58
N GLU A 41 -7.09 0.79 9.72
CA GLU A 41 -7.59 -0.56 9.43
C GLU A 41 -6.49 -1.42 8.78
N CYS A 42 -5.72 -0.85 7.84
CA CYS A 42 -4.60 -1.57 7.21
C CYS A 42 -3.48 -1.89 8.21
N ALA A 43 -3.15 -0.96 9.11
CA ALA A 43 -2.15 -1.19 10.16
C ALA A 43 -2.61 -2.27 11.16
N ASN A 44 -3.88 -2.23 11.58
CA ASN A 44 -4.47 -3.24 12.45
C ASN A 44 -4.43 -4.62 11.79
N PHE A 45 -4.78 -4.70 10.50
CA PHE A 45 -4.72 -5.95 9.75
C PHE A 45 -3.29 -6.48 9.63
N PHE A 46 -2.32 -5.61 9.34
CA PHE A 46 -0.89 -5.97 9.29
C PHE A 46 -0.41 -6.58 10.61
N ILE A 47 -0.76 -5.97 11.74
CA ILE A 47 -0.44 -6.48 13.08
C ILE A 47 -1.13 -7.82 13.34
N ALA A 48 -2.43 -7.93 13.03
CA ALA A 48 -3.20 -9.16 13.24
C ALA A 48 -2.66 -10.36 12.44
N MET A 49 -2.08 -10.10 11.26
CA MET A 49 -1.42 -11.11 10.43
C MET A 49 -0.02 -11.50 10.94
N ASN A 50 0.46 -10.89 12.03
CA ASN A 50 1.86 -10.97 12.47
C ASN A 50 2.83 -10.67 11.31
N ALA A 51 2.44 -9.75 10.43
CA ALA A 51 3.21 -9.39 9.26
C ALA A 51 4.47 -8.62 9.66
N GLN A 52 5.49 -8.70 8.82
CA GLN A 52 6.78 -8.07 9.05
C GLN A 52 7.20 -7.27 7.83
N SER A 53 8.06 -6.28 8.02
CA SER A 53 8.58 -5.46 6.93
C SER A 53 7.50 -4.53 6.36
N PHE A 54 6.96 -4.81 5.17
CA PHE A 54 5.98 -3.96 4.51
C PHE A 54 4.98 -4.78 3.69
N GLY A 55 3.83 -4.19 3.43
CA GLY A 55 2.82 -4.73 2.53
C GLY A 55 1.86 -3.65 2.05
N ARG A 56 1.20 -3.90 0.91
CA ARG A 56 0.14 -3.04 0.37
C ARG A 56 -1.21 -3.70 0.56
N CYS A 57 -2.13 -3.03 1.24
CA CYS A 57 -3.51 -3.45 1.31
C CYS A 57 -4.31 -2.90 0.13
N ASP A 58 -5.07 -3.76 -0.53
CA ASP A 58 -6.06 -3.35 -1.53
C ASP A 58 -7.44 -3.38 -0.89
N VAL A 59 -8.14 -2.25 -0.93
CA VAL A 59 -9.38 -2.03 -0.17
C VAL A 59 -10.48 -1.57 -1.11
N ARG A 60 -11.68 -2.13 -0.93
CA ARG A 60 -12.91 -1.62 -1.54
C ARG A 60 -13.71 -0.88 -0.50
N VAL A 61 -14.20 0.31 -0.83
CA VAL A 61 -15.08 1.09 0.03
C VAL A 61 -16.46 1.07 -0.59
N ASP A 62 -17.49 0.73 0.18
CA ASP A 62 -18.88 0.79 -0.29
C ASP A 62 -19.41 2.23 -0.34
N LYS A 63 -20.66 2.40 -0.77
CA LYS A 63 -21.33 3.71 -0.86
C LYS A 63 -21.59 4.36 0.51
N GLU A 64 -21.63 3.57 1.59
CA GLU A 64 -21.77 4.03 2.97
C GLU A 64 -20.42 4.41 3.60
N GLY A 65 -19.29 4.18 2.91
CA GLY A 65 -17.95 4.46 3.41
C GLY A 65 -17.35 3.32 4.24
N THR A 66 -17.91 2.12 4.20
CA THR A 66 -17.38 0.92 4.87
C THR A 66 -16.21 0.35 4.08
N PRO A 67 -15.00 0.24 4.68
CA PRO A 67 -13.86 -0.42 4.05
C PRO A 67 -13.93 -1.94 4.14
N TYR A 68 -13.62 -2.61 3.04
CA TYR A 68 -13.45 -4.05 2.91
C TYR A 68 -12.05 -4.33 2.38
N ILE A 69 -11.17 -4.88 3.22
CA ILE A 69 -9.83 -5.29 2.79
C ILE A 69 -9.96 -6.54 1.92
N LEU A 70 -9.55 -6.43 0.66
CA LEU A 70 -9.62 -7.53 -0.32
C LEU A 70 -8.39 -8.43 -0.20
N GLU A 71 -7.21 -7.82 -0.05
CA GLU A 71 -5.95 -8.53 0.12
C GLU A 71 -4.89 -7.65 0.79
N ILE A 72 -3.83 -8.30 1.27
CA ILE A 72 -2.55 -7.68 1.58
C ILE A 72 -1.46 -8.33 0.73
N ASN A 73 -0.78 -7.50 -0.08
CA ASN A 73 0.36 -7.91 -0.88
C ASN A 73 1.64 -7.65 -0.08
N MET A 74 2.15 -8.69 0.57
CA MET A 74 3.48 -8.65 1.19
C MET A 74 4.56 -8.60 0.10
N ASN A 75 5.63 -7.82 0.32
CA ASN A 75 6.71 -7.64 -0.66
C ASN A 75 6.19 -7.20 -2.05
N CYS A 76 5.17 -6.35 -2.08
CA CYS A 76 4.65 -5.82 -3.33
C CYS A 76 5.73 -5.04 -4.09
N GLY A 77 5.63 -5.02 -5.43
CA GLY A 77 6.56 -4.26 -6.27
C GLY A 77 6.60 -2.79 -5.88
N VAL A 78 7.83 -2.29 -5.69
CA VAL A 78 8.22 -0.92 -5.33
C VAL A 78 9.52 -0.60 -6.07
N TYR A 79 9.88 0.69 -6.14
CA TYR A 79 11.05 1.23 -6.83
C TYR A 79 11.00 1.07 -8.36
N PHE A 80 9.80 1.15 -8.94
CA PHE A 80 9.70 1.32 -10.38
C PHE A 80 10.11 2.75 -10.78
N GLU A 81 10.51 2.94 -12.03
CA GLU A 81 10.73 4.28 -12.60
C GLU A 81 9.45 5.11 -12.49
N ARG A 82 9.58 6.44 -12.40
CA ARG A 82 8.44 7.33 -12.10
C ARG A 82 7.30 7.21 -13.10
N GLU A 83 7.63 7.02 -14.37
CA GLU A 83 6.70 6.82 -15.49
C GLU A 83 6.00 5.46 -15.44
N ALA A 84 6.51 4.53 -14.64
CA ALA A 84 6.05 3.16 -14.49
C ALA A 84 5.64 2.81 -13.04
N TYR A 85 5.43 3.82 -12.19
CA TYR A 85 5.07 3.62 -10.78
C TYR A 85 3.94 2.61 -10.60
N GLY A 86 4.20 1.66 -9.70
CA GLY A 86 3.19 0.74 -9.23
C GLY A 86 2.29 1.39 -8.18
N SER A 87 1.24 0.66 -7.81
CA SER A 87 0.30 1.05 -6.76
C SER A 87 0.96 1.38 -5.42
N ALA A 88 2.04 0.68 -5.08
CA ALA A 88 2.78 0.92 -3.83
C ALA A 88 3.67 2.17 -3.93
N ASP A 89 4.33 2.39 -5.07
CA ASP A 89 5.13 3.60 -5.30
C ASP A 89 4.29 4.86 -5.18
N PHE A 90 3.09 4.86 -5.77
CA PHE A 90 2.17 6.00 -5.61
C PHE A 90 1.76 6.25 -4.17
N CYS A 91 1.69 5.22 -3.31
CA CYS A 91 1.44 5.42 -1.88
C CYS A 91 2.66 5.99 -1.16
N ILE A 92 3.86 5.54 -1.51
CA ILE A 92 5.14 6.00 -0.93
C ILE A 92 5.43 7.44 -1.35
N ASP A 93 5.16 7.81 -2.61
CA ASP A 93 5.39 9.17 -3.17
C ASP A 93 4.51 10.25 -2.50
N LEU A 94 3.46 9.86 -1.76
CA LEU A 94 2.69 10.79 -0.93
C LEU A 94 3.36 11.14 0.40
N ASP A 95 4.31 10.33 0.85
CA ASP A 95 5.10 10.63 2.03
C ASP A 95 6.16 11.68 1.68
N PRO A 96 6.32 12.77 2.47
CA PRO A 96 7.35 13.79 2.22
C PRO A 96 8.77 13.23 2.15
N GLU A 97 9.06 12.12 2.84
CA GLU A 97 10.37 11.46 2.78
C GLU A 97 10.49 10.48 1.58
N GLY A 98 9.38 10.17 0.93
CA GLY A 98 9.28 9.34 -0.27
C GLY A 98 9.97 7.97 -0.13
N HIS A 99 10.47 7.47 -1.26
CA HIS A 99 11.15 6.17 -1.31
C HIS A 99 12.44 6.11 -0.48
N VAL A 100 13.11 7.25 -0.29
CA VAL A 100 14.32 7.33 0.54
C VAL A 100 13.96 7.11 2.01
N GLY A 101 12.94 7.81 2.52
CA GLY A 101 12.43 7.60 3.88
C GLY A 101 11.91 6.20 4.09
N PHE A 102 11.12 5.69 3.14
CA PHE A 102 10.63 4.32 3.15
C PHE A 102 11.77 3.29 3.25
N THR A 103 12.84 3.47 2.48
CA THR A 103 14.02 2.57 2.52
C THR A 103 14.72 2.61 3.87
N LYS A 104 14.91 3.81 4.45
CA LYS A 104 15.53 3.96 5.78
C LYS A 104 14.70 3.24 6.84
N LEU A 105 13.39 3.46 6.86
CA LEU A 105 12.48 2.81 7.80
C LEU A 105 12.51 1.28 7.67
N LEU A 106 12.57 0.78 6.44
CA LEU A 106 12.68 -0.66 6.16
C LEU A 106 13.96 -1.27 6.76
N VAL A 107 15.09 -0.60 6.57
CA VAL A 107 16.40 -1.02 7.11
C VAL A 107 16.41 -0.95 8.63
N ASP A 108 15.92 0.15 9.22
CA ASP A 108 15.85 0.33 10.67
C ASP A 108 14.98 -0.75 11.33
N ALA A 109 13.80 -1.01 10.76
CA ALA A 109 12.91 -2.07 11.24
C ALA A 109 13.55 -3.48 11.15
N ALA A 110 14.38 -3.72 10.14
CA ALA A 110 15.11 -4.99 10.00
C ALA A 110 16.19 -5.14 11.09
N PHE A 111 17.00 -4.11 11.34
CA PHE A 111 18.01 -4.14 12.40
C PHE A 111 17.38 -4.28 13.79
N GLN A 112 16.31 -3.55 14.07
CA GLN A 112 15.61 -3.65 15.36
C GLN A 112 15.07 -5.07 15.58
N ARG A 113 14.41 -5.65 14.56
CA ARG A 113 13.91 -7.02 14.65
C ARG A 113 15.02 -8.04 14.89
N HIS A 114 16.17 -7.87 14.21
CA HIS A 114 17.32 -8.74 14.42
C HIS A 114 17.88 -8.61 15.85
N ALA A 115 18.04 -7.39 16.36
CA ALA A 115 18.52 -7.15 17.72
C ALA A 115 17.58 -7.77 18.77
N HIS A 116 16.27 -7.60 18.61
CA HIS A 116 15.26 -8.23 19.48
C HIS A 116 15.31 -9.76 19.45
N ALA A 117 15.42 -10.36 18.26
CA ALA A 117 15.53 -11.82 18.14
C ALA A 117 16.79 -12.37 18.82
N THR A 118 17.92 -11.67 18.69
CA THR A 118 19.18 -12.06 19.34
C THR A 118 19.10 -11.92 20.86
N ALA A 119 18.46 -10.86 21.37
CA ALA A 119 18.30 -10.63 22.81
C ALA A 119 17.39 -11.65 23.51
N ILE A 120 16.43 -12.25 22.80
CA ILE A 120 15.54 -13.30 23.34
C ILE A 120 16.22 -14.69 23.34
N ASN A 121 17.25 -14.87 22.52
CA ASN A 121 17.97 -16.14 22.35
C ASN A 121 19.24 -16.26 23.23
N ILE A 122 19.43 -15.34 24.19
CA ILE A 122 20.49 -15.35 25.23
C ILE A 122 19.81 -15.41 26.59
#